data_AF-A0A0J7K2N7-F1
#
_entry.id   AF-A0A0J7K2N7-F1
#
_cell.length_a   1.000
_cell.length_b   1.000
_cell.length_c   1.000
_cell.angle_alpha   90.00
_cell.angle_beta   90.00
_cell.angle_gamma   90.00
#
_symmetry.space_group_name_H-M   'P 1'
#
loop_
_entity.id
_entity.type
_entity.pdbx_description
1 polymer ?
#
loop_
_entity_poly.entity_id
_entity_poly.type
_entity_poly.pdbx_seq_one_letter_code
_entity_poly.pdbx_strand_id
1 'polypeptide(L)'
;MLPIFYASGHLAYAKSAQLYHQDMSNFQQVMTVNEYQKFTENSYFTIRKSNKMTSRNWTDMTIEQTIMRLLKSEGRSTHGRGISDSVLARWILAMPTAYEVID
;
A
#
# COMPACT_ATOMS: atom_id res chain seq x y z
N MET A 1 8.27 13.08 11.96
CA MET A 1 7.92 13.35 10.54
C MET A 1 7.05 14.59 10.36
N LEU A 2 6.05 14.85 11.22
CA LEU A 2 5.18 16.02 11.10
C LEU A 2 5.90 17.36 10.88
N PRO A 3 6.94 17.74 11.67
CA PRO A 3 7.65 19.00 11.44
C PRO A 3 8.30 19.08 10.05
N ILE A 4 8.79 17.95 9.53
CA ILE A 4 9.42 17.88 8.20
C ILE A 4 8.38 18.10 7.10
N PHE A 5 7.19 17.51 7.22
CA PHE A 5 6.11 17.71 6.24
C PHE A 5 5.63 19.15 6.18
N TYR A 6 5.52 19.82 7.33
CA TYR A 6 5.19 21.25 7.37
C TYR A 6 6.30 22.12 6.77
N ALA A 7 7.56 21.86 7.16
CA ALA A 7 8.71 22.64 6.67
C ALA A 7 8.94 22.47 5.16
N SER A 8 8.64 21.30 4.60
CA SER A 8 8.76 21.02 3.16
C SER A 8 7.55 21.44 2.33
N GLY A 9 6.49 21.97 2.96
CA GLY A 9 5.26 22.36 2.26
C GLY A 9 4.38 21.18 1.84
N HIS A 10 4.65 19.96 2.29
CA HIS A 10 3.83 18.78 2.03
C HIS A 10 2.59 18.74 2.95
N LEU A 11 1.74 19.75 2.83
CA LEU A 11 0.61 19.99 3.74
C LEU A 11 -0.43 18.86 3.73
N ALA A 12 -0.66 18.22 2.57
CA ALA A 12 -1.56 17.06 2.48
C ALA A 12 -1.04 15.89 3.33
N TYR A 13 0.25 15.55 3.22
CA TYR A 13 0.87 14.53 4.05
C TYR A 13 0.90 14.93 5.52
N ALA A 14 1.15 16.20 5.84
CA ALA A 14 1.12 16.69 7.22
C ALA A 14 -0.26 16.49 7.85
N LYS A 15 -1.33 16.87 7.15
CA LYS A 15 -2.72 16.69 7.60
C LYS A 15 -3.07 15.22 7.79
N SER A 16 -2.80 14.37 6.80
CA SER A 16 -3.10 12.95 6.89
C SER A 16 -2.30 12.26 8.00
N ALA A 17 -1.03 12.63 8.20
CA ALA A 17 -0.22 12.08 9.28
C ALA A 17 -0.72 12.50 10.67
N GLN A 18 -1.30 13.70 10.82
CA GLN A 18 -1.94 14.12 12.07
C GLN A 18 -3.20 13.31 12.36
N LEU A 19 -4.08 13.15 11.36
CA LEU A 19 -5.30 12.34 11.49
C LEU A 19 -4.94 10.90 11.86
N TYR A 20 -4.00 10.30 11.13
CA TYR A 20 -3.50 8.96 11.43
C TYR A 20 -2.98 8.85 12.88
N HIS A 21 -2.24 9.85 13.38
CA HIS A 21 -1.76 9.82 14.75
C HIS A 21 -2.88 9.89 15.79
N GLN A 22 -3.90 10.70 15.54
CA GLN A 22 -5.10 10.78 16.39
C GLN A 22 -5.88 9.46 16.37
N ASP A 23 -6.11 8.90 15.18
CA ASP A 23 -6.80 7.63 15.01
C ASP A 23 -6.05 6.49 15.70
N MET A 24 -4.73 6.44 15.56
CA MET A 24 -3.88 5.45 16.23
C MET A 24 -3.90 5.58 17.76
N SER A 25 -4.11 6.78 18.30
CA SER A 25 -4.24 6.99 19.74
C SER A 25 -5.56 6.43 20.29
N ASN A 26 -6.62 6.48 19.49
CA ASN A 26 -7.95 5.94 19.84
C ASN A 26 -8.15 4.49 19.37
N PHE A 27 -7.15 3.89 18.71
CA PHE A 27 -7.27 2.63 18.00
C PHE A 27 -7.69 1.46 18.90
N GLN A 28 -7.19 1.41 20.14
CA GLN A 28 -7.55 0.39 21.12
C GLN A 28 -9.05 0.42 21.50
N GLN A 29 -9.70 1.58 21.41
CA GLN A 29 -11.12 1.73 21.75
C GLN A 29 -12.04 1.32 20.58
N VAL A 30 -11.51 1.33 19.35
CA VAL A 30 -12.27 1.03 18.13
C VAL A 30 -12.22 -0.46 17.78
N MET A 31 -11.11 -1.14 18.10
CA MET A 31 -10.84 -2.52 17.69
C MET A 31 -11.07 -3.52 18.84
N THR A 32 -11.41 -4.77 18.49
CA THR A 32 -11.50 -5.87 19.47
C THR A 32 -10.12 -6.15 20.08
N VAL A 33 -10.06 -6.49 21.38
CA VAL A 33 -8.81 -6.78 22.10
C VAL A 33 -7.91 -7.79 21.37
N ASN A 34 -8.51 -8.86 20.83
CA ASN A 34 -7.78 -9.90 20.08
C ASN A 34 -7.16 -9.39 18.77
N GLU A 35 -7.90 -8.54 18.04
CA GLU A 35 -7.42 -7.95 16.79
C GLU A 35 -6.33 -6.92 17.05
N TYR A 36 -6.48 -6.13 18.12
CA TYR A 36 -5.48 -5.17 18.56
C TYR A 36 -4.16 -5.87 18.89
N GLN A 37 -4.18 -6.97 19.65
CA GLN A 37 -2.99 -7.78 19.95
C GLN A 37 -2.34 -8.34 18.67
N LYS A 38 -3.13 -8.91 17.76
CA LYS A 38 -2.61 -9.41 16.48
C LYS A 38 -1.97 -8.31 15.64
N PHE A 39 -2.54 -7.10 15.70
CA PHE A 39 -2.01 -5.93 15.01
C PHE A 39 -0.69 -5.49 15.62
N THR A 40 -0.63 -5.24 16.93
CA THR A 40 0.54 -4.65 17.60
C THR A 40 1.67 -5.64 17.83
N GLU A 41 1.38 -6.83 18.35
CA GLU A 41 2.38 -7.80 18.78
C GLU A 41 2.83 -8.67 17.62
N ASN A 42 1.85 -9.19 16.85
CA ASN A 42 2.14 -10.14 15.79
C ASN A 42 2.39 -9.48 14.42
N SER A 43 2.19 -8.15 14.31
CA SER A 43 2.45 -7.38 13.08
C SER A 43 1.69 -7.91 11.85
N TYR A 44 0.46 -8.41 12.02
CA TYR A 44 -0.33 -9.06 10.95
C TYR A 44 -0.67 -8.14 9.77
N PHE A 45 -0.48 -6.83 9.92
CA PHE A 45 -0.65 -5.83 8.85
C PHE A 45 0.60 -5.66 7.98
N THR A 46 1.69 -6.38 8.24
CA THR A 46 2.95 -6.26 7.50
C THR A 46 3.38 -7.57 6.85
N ILE A 47 3.88 -7.47 5.61
CA ILE A 47 4.52 -8.56 4.88
C ILE A 47 6.01 -8.30 4.81
N ARG A 48 6.80 -9.35 5.05
CA ARG A 48 8.25 -9.30 4.98
C ARG A 48 8.76 -9.98 3.71
N LYS A 49 9.36 -9.23 2.79
CA LYS A 49 9.92 -9.77 1.53
C LYS A 49 11.34 -10.33 1.65
N SER A 50 12.05 -10.08 2.76
CA SER A 50 13.40 -10.59 3.00
C SER A 50 13.72 -10.67 4.50
N ASN A 51 14.71 -11.46 4.94
CA ASN A 51 15.07 -11.57 6.35
C ASN A 51 15.84 -10.36 6.94
N LYS A 52 15.78 -9.18 6.31
CA LYS A 52 16.34 -7.92 6.85
C LYS A 52 15.37 -7.27 7.82
N MET A 53 15.86 -6.53 8.82
CA MET A 53 14.99 -5.93 9.85
C MET A 53 14.08 -4.82 9.28
N THR A 54 14.52 -4.14 8.22
CA THR A 54 13.84 -3.02 7.56
C THR A 54 12.96 -3.41 6.37
N SER A 55 12.70 -4.71 6.18
CA SER A 55 12.01 -5.22 4.98
C SER A 55 10.49 -5.44 5.15
N ARG A 56 9.93 -5.04 6.29
CA ARG A 56 8.49 -5.11 6.54
C ARG A 56 7.79 -3.96 5.84
N ASN A 57 6.90 -4.30 4.92
CA ASN A 57 6.00 -3.36 4.27
C ASN A 57 4.57 -3.67 4.68
N TRP A 58 3.69 -2.69 4.57
CA TRP A 58 2.28 -2.90 4.78
C TRP A 58 1.73 -3.88 3.73
N THR A 59 0.74 -4.69 4.11
CA THR A 59 0.07 -5.66 3.23
C THR A 59 -0.52 -4.98 2.00
N ASP A 60 -1.29 -3.91 2.21
CA ASP A 60 -1.92 -3.12 1.15
C ASP A 60 -0.89 -2.55 0.15
N MET A 61 0.13 -1.86 0.67
CA MET A 61 1.27 -1.38 -0.14
C MET A 61 1.96 -2.51 -0.92
N THR A 62 2.03 -3.72 -0.36
CA THR A 62 2.61 -4.88 -1.04
C THR A 62 1.73 -5.36 -2.19
N ILE A 63 0.41 -5.38 -2.02
CA ILE A 63 -0.57 -5.71 -3.06
C ILE A 63 -0.48 -4.68 -4.18
N GLU A 64 -0.59 -3.39 -3.86
CA GLU A 64 -0.50 -2.29 -4.83
C GLU A 64 0.80 -2.36 -5.64
N GLN A 65 1.94 -2.51 -4.97
CA GLN A 65 3.23 -2.59 -5.65
C GLN A 65 3.35 -3.83 -6.54
N THR A 66 2.73 -4.95 -6.15
CA THR A 66 2.76 -6.19 -6.92
C THR A 66 1.91 -6.05 -8.17
N ILE A 67 0.69 -5.54 -8.04
CA ILE A 67 -0.21 -5.23 -9.17
C ILE A 67 0.47 -4.22 -10.09
N MET A 68 0.98 -3.11 -9.56
CA MET A 68 1.67 -2.09 -10.35
C MET A 68 2.90 -2.65 -11.06
N ARG A 69 3.63 -3.59 -10.46
CA ARG A 69 4.75 -4.26 -11.14
C ARG A 69 4.29 -5.09 -12.32
N LEU A 70 3.23 -5.91 -12.16
CA LEU A 70 2.65 -6.68 -13.27
C LEU A 70 2.25 -5.74 -14.42
N LEU A 71 1.57 -4.64 -14.10
CA LEU A 71 1.08 -3.68 -15.08
C LEU A 71 2.20 -2.88 -15.76
N LYS A 72 3.25 -2.49 -15.02
CA LYS A 72 4.35 -1.66 -15.56
C LYS A 72 5.41 -2.47 -16.28
N SER A 73 5.78 -3.63 -15.75
CA SER A 73 6.89 -4.45 -16.27
C SER A 73 6.44 -5.42 -17.36
N GLU A 74 5.42 -6.24 -17.10
CA GLU A 74 4.92 -7.20 -18.09
C GLU A 74 3.99 -6.51 -19.09
N GLY A 75 3.14 -5.62 -18.58
CA GLY A 75 2.21 -4.80 -19.33
C GLY A 75 2.83 -3.75 -20.26
N ARG A 76 4.10 -3.36 -20.06
CA ARG A 76 4.79 -2.23 -20.73
C ARG A 76 3.97 -0.93 -20.80
N SER A 77 2.94 -0.79 -19.97
CA SER A 77 1.96 0.29 -20.05
C SER A 77 2.56 1.67 -19.75
N THR A 78 3.64 1.71 -18.96
CA THR A 78 4.29 2.95 -18.55
C THR A 78 5.66 3.18 -19.19
N HIS A 79 6.11 2.32 -20.11
CA HIS A 79 7.40 2.47 -20.81
C HIS A 79 7.17 2.63 -22.33
N GLY A 80 7.06 3.88 -22.81
CA GLY A 80 6.97 4.20 -24.25
C GLY A 80 5.99 5.31 -24.63
N ARG A 81 5.95 5.64 -25.93
CA ARG A 81 5.16 6.73 -26.57
C ARG A 81 3.67 6.38 -26.78
N GLY A 82 2.98 5.88 -25.76
CA GLY A 82 1.52 5.65 -25.79
C GLY A 82 1.09 4.23 -25.44
N ILE A 83 -0.19 4.08 -25.07
CA ILE A 83 -0.85 2.81 -24.79
C ILE A 83 -1.35 2.23 -26.12
N SER A 84 -0.81 1.11 -26.57
CA SER A 84 -1.36 0.38 -27.72
C SER A 84 -2.61 -0.42 -27.31
N ASP A 85 -3.51 -0.70 -28.26
CA ASP A 85 -4.72 -1.49 -27.99
C ASP A 85 -4.40 -2.87 -27.40
N SER A 86 -3.27 -3.47 -27.77
CA SER A 86 -2.79 -4.73 -27.18
C SER A 86 -2.42 -4.60 -25.70
N VAL A 87 -1.88 -3.45 -25.27
CA VAL A 87 -1.58 -3.17 -23.87
C VAL A 87 -2.87 -2.95 -23.09
N LEU A 88 -3.82 -2.22 -23.66
CA LEU A 88 -5.14 -1.97 -23.06
C LEU A 88 -5.95 -3.28 -22.90
N ALA A 89 -5.99 -4.12 -23.94
CA ALA A 89 -6.68 -5.40 -23.91
C ALA A 89 -6.11 -6.32 -22.82
N ARG A 90 -4.77 -6.39 -22.71
CA ARG A 90 -4.11 -7.15 -21.63
C ARG A 90 -4.44 -6.58 -20.25
N TRP A 91 -4.60 -5.26 -20.13
CA TRP A 91 -5.01 -4.62 -18.88
C TRP A 91 -6.40 -5.11 -18.45
N ILE A 92 -7.37 -5.03 -19.37
CA ILE A 92 -8.76 -5.47 -19.13
C ILE A 92 -8.79 -6.96 -18.75
N LEU A 93 -7.99 -7.79 -19.41
CA LEU A 93 -7.93 -9.23 -19.16
C LEU A 93 -7.17 -9.60 -17.87
N ALA A 94 -6.24 -8.77 -17.39
CA ALA A 94 -5.48 -9.02 -16.16
C ALA A 94 -6.23 -8.57 -14.88
N MET A 95 -7.19 -7.65 -14.99
CA MET A 95 -7.95 -7.15 -13.85
C MET A 95 -8.75 -8.22 -13.10
N PRO A 96 -9.41 -9.21 -13.76
CA PRO A 96 -10.04 -10.33 -13.06
C PRO A 96 -9.06 -11.13 -12.20
N THR A 97 -7.85 -11.40 -12.70
CA THR A 97 -6.81 -12.10 -11.93
C THR A 97 -6.27 -11.23 -10.78
N ALA A 98 -6.22 -9.91 -10.96
CA ALA A 98 -5.85 -9.00 -9.88
C ALA A 98 -6.94 -8.95 -8.78
N TYR A 99 -8.22 -9.06 -9.16
CA TYR A 99 -9.34 -9.10 -8.23
C TYR A 99 -9.28 -10.33 -7.30
N GLU A 100 -8.94 -11.50 -7.82
CA GLU A 100 -8.75 -12.73 -7.02
C GLU A 100 -7.62 -12.65 -5.97
N VAL A 101 -6.69 -11.69 -6.10
CA VAL A 101 -5.60 -11.46 -5.14
C VAL A 101 -6.00 -10.45 -4.06
N ILE A 102 -7.05 -9.65 -4.31
CA ILE A 102 -7.54 -8.59 -3.44
C ILE A 102 -8.66 -9.11 -2.52
N ASP A 103 -9.53 -10.00 -3.02
CA ASP A 103 -10.56 -10.73 -2.24
C ASP A 103 -9.95 -11.86 -1.38
#